data_AF-A0A1C0UUC3-F1
#
_entry.id   AF-A0A1C0UUC3-F1
#
_cell.length_a   1.000
_cell.length_b   1.000
_cell.length_c   1.000
_cell.angle_alpha   90.00
_cell.angle_beta   90.00
_cell.angle_gamma   90.00
#
_symmetry.space_group_name_H-M   'P 1'
#
loop_
_entity.id
_entity.type
_entity.pdbx_description
1 polymer ?
#
loop_
_entity_poly.entity_id
_entity_poly.type
_entity_poly.pdbx_seq_one_letter_code
_entity_poly.pdbx_strand_id
1 'polypeptide(L)'
;MEDQAMNPGDLRSAALRLSVGDRLRLIWDLVRSLLGWDGAIEPTAPTEPSLEQAIARIEQLIDQALAAHPDWDPGLKRPVLNRVASSLSQSPDRWRAILATPEETLLKRVSLWLVMETFSQIAAEESDTEKAELVAIIEGK
;
A
#
# COMPACT_ATOMS: atom_id res chain seq x y z
N MET A 1 -46.27 -25.52 -13.75
CA MET A 1 -44.94 -25.56 -13.12
C MET A 1 -44.91 -24.40 -12.17
N GLU A 2 -45.06 -24.68 -10.87
CA GLU A 2 -45.15 -23.66 -9.83
C GLU A 2 -43.75 -23.11 -9.54
N ASP A 3 -43.56 -21.80 -9.66
CA ASP A 3 -42.35 -21.10 -9.23
C ASP A 3 -42.21 -21.25 -7.71
N GLN A 4 -41.35 -22.17 -7.27
CA GLN A 4 -40.89 -22.23 -5.89
C GLN A 4 -40.00 -21.02 -5.61
N ALA A 5 -40.62 -19.92 -5.19
CA ALA A 5 -39.91 -18.79 -4.59
C ALA A 5 -39.24 -19.27 -3.30
N MET A 6 -37.91 -19.45 -3.35
CA MET A 6 -37.11 -19.93 -2.24
C MET A 6 -37.18 -18.92 -1.08
N ASN A 7 -37.46 -19.41 0.13
CA ASN A 7 -37.65 -18.57 1.32
C ASN A 7 -36.33 -17.83 1.66
N PRO A 8 -36.36 -16.52 2.00
CA PRO A 8 -35.16 -15.75 2.32
C PRO A 8 -34.25 -16.39 3.38
N GLY A 9 -34.82 -17.13 4.32
CA GLY A 9 -34.07 -17.86 5.35
C GLY A 9 -33.23 -19.02 4.80
N ASP A 10 -33.73 -19.70 3.77
CA ASP A 10 -33.03 -20.81 3.11
C ASP A 10 -31.92 -20.31 2.19
N LEU A 11 -32.13 -19.17 1.52
CA LEU A 11 -31.12 -18.48 0.74
C LEU A 11 -29.95 -18.01 1.60
N ARG A 12 -30.22 -17.44 2.78
CA ARG A 12 -29.18 -17.02 3.73
C ARG A 12 -28.37 -18.22 4.23
N SER A 13 -29.04 -19.32 4.54
CA SER A 13 -28.40 -20.55 5.02
C SER A 13 -27.54 -21.21 3.93
N ALA A 14 -28.00 -21.18 2.67
CA ALA A 14 -27.23 -21.65 1.53
C ALA A 14 -26.00 -20.77 1.24
N ALA A 15 -26.15 -19.44 1.29
CA ALA A 15 -25.04 -18.50 1.09
C ALA A 15 -23.94 -18.66 2.16
N LEU A 16 -24.30 -19.00 3.39
CA LEU A 16 -23.32 -19.23 4.47
C LEU A 16 -22.56 -20.55 4.35
N ARG A 17 -23.06 -21.51 3.59
CA ARG A 17 -22.40 -22.80 3.30
C ARG A 17 -21.35 -22.71 2.19
N LEU A 18 -21.30 -21.59 1.48
CA LEU A 18 -20.32 -21.34 0.43
C LEU A 18 -18.93 -21.06 1.00
N SER A 19 -17.91 -21.34 0.19
CA SER A 19 -16.54 -20.92 0.50
C SER A 19 -16.47 -19.38 0.61
N VAL A 20 -15.46 -18.86 1.32
CA VAL A 20 -15.25 -17.40 1.43
C VAL A 20 -15.10 -16.75 0.05
N GLY A 21 -14.40 -17.41 -0.87
CA GLY A 21 -14.22 -16.91 -2.24
C GLY A 21 -15.54 -16.85 -3.02
N ASP A 22 -16.39 -17.87 -2.90
CA ASP A 22 -17.67 -17.91 -3.62
C ASP A 22 -18.69 -16.92 -3.03
N ARG A 23 -18.63 -16.67 -1.72
CA ARG A 23 -19.41 -15.59 -1.09
C ARG A 23 -19.01 -14.21 -1.62
N LEU A 24 -17.71 -13.95 -1.72
CA LEU A 24 -17.22 -12.68 -2.25
C LEU A 24 -17.63 -12.48 -3.72
N ARG A 25 -17.59 -13.54 -4.54
CA ARG A 25 -18.09 -13.50 -5.91
C ARG A 25 -19.59 -13.21 -5.98
N LEU A 26 -20.40 -13.86 -5.14
CA LEU A 26 -21.85 -13.61 -5.10
C LEU A 26 -22.20 -12.19 -4.67
N ILE A 27 -21.49 -11.64 -3.68
CA ILE A 27 -21.64 -10.24 -3.27
C ILE A 27 -21.26 -9.32 -4.43
N TRP A 28 -20.14 -9.62 -5.11
CA TRP A 28 -19.67 -8.86 -6.25
C TRP A 28 -20.68 -8.86 -7.41
N ASP A 29 -21.22 -10.03 -7.77
CA ASP A 29 -22.23 -10.18 -8.82
C ASP A 29 -23.56 -9.49 -8.47
N LEU A 30 -23.96 -9.52 -7.19
CA LEU A 30 -25.15 -8.83 -6.71
C LEU A 30 -24.99 -7.31 -6.78
N VAL A 31 -23.85 -6.78 -6.34
CA VAL A 31 -23.51 -5.36 -6.45
C VAL A 31 -23.50 -4.93 -7.92
N ARG A 32 -22.92 -5.76 -8.80
CA ARG A 32 -22.89 -5.53 -10.25
C ARG A 32 -24.29 -5.44 -10.85
N SER A 33 -25.18 -6.35 -10.46
CA SER A 33 -26.57 -6.41 -10.94
C SER A 33 -27.40 -5.21 -10.45
N LEU A 34 -27.28 -4.85 -9.17
CA LEU A 34 -28.01 -3.72 -8.58
C LEU A 34 -27.59 -2.37 -9.15
N LEU A 35 -26.32 -2.24 -9.55
CA LEU A 35 -25.78 -1.02 -10.14
C LEU A 35 -25.90 -0.99 -11.68
N GLY A 36 -26.44 -2.03 -12.32
CA GLY A 36 -26.56 -2.12 -13.77
C GLY A 36 -25.20 -2.06 -14.49
N TRP A 37 -24.17 -2.64 -13.89
CA TRP A 37 -22.78 -2.40 -14.27
C TRP A 37 -22.26 -3.50 -15.21
N ASP A 38 -22.15 -3.22 -16.51
CA ASP A 38 -21.82 -4.22 -17.56
C ASP A 38 -20.34 -4.62 -17.66
N GLY A 39 -19.53 -4.38 -16.62
CA GLY A 39 -18.20 -4.97 -16.49
C GLY A 39 -17.07 -4.28 -17.28
N ALA A 40 -17.31 -3.10 -17.86
CA ALA A 40 -16.23 -2.22 -18.25
C ALA A 40 -15.86 -1.34 -17.05
N ILE A 41 -14.96 -1.83 -16.19
CA ILE A 41 -14.14 -0.90 -15.42
C ILE A 41 -13.17 -0.31 -16.45
N GLU A 42 -13.61 0.69 -17.20
CA GLU A 42 -12.65 1.73 -17.54
C GLU A 42 -12.18 2.24 -16.18
N PRO A 43 -10.88 2.19 -15.87
CA PRO A 43 -10.39 2.85 -14.69
C PRO A 43 -10.72 4.32 -14.89
N THR A 44 -11.82 4.78 -14.29
CA THR A 44 -12.10 6.19 -14.17
C THR A 44 -10.93 6.71 -13.36
N ALA A 45 -9.90 7.20 -14.04
CA ALA A 45 -8.78 7.87 -13.41
C ALA A 45 -9.44 8.90 -12.48
N PRO A 46 -9.20 8.85 -11.16
CA PRO A 46 -9.84 9.76 -10.25
C PRO A 46 -9.63 11.17 -10.79
N THR A 47 -10.71 11.83 -11.18
CA THR A 47 -10.68 13.13 -11.88
C THR A 47 -10.13 14.22 -10.96
N GLU A 48 -10.08 13.93 -9.65
CA GLU A 48 -9.41 14.75 -8.66
C GLU A 48 -8.07 14.14 -8.29
N PRO A 49 -7.00 14.96 -8.21
CA PRO A 49 -5.73 14.48 -7.70
C PRO A 49 -5.95 13.95 -6.28
N SER A 50 -5.44 12.75 -5.99
CA SER A 50 -5.69 12.08 -4.71
C SER A 50 -4.40 11.69 -4.00
N LEU A 51 -4.50 11.47 -2.68
CA LEU A 51 -3.41 10.97 -1.88
C LEU A 51 -2.91 9.61 -2.40
N GLU A 52 -3.83 8.73 -2.79
CA GLU A 52 -3.55 7.41 -3.34
C GLU A 52 -2.75 7.50 -4.64
N GLN A 53 -3.10 8.44 -5.52
CA GLN A 53 -2.34 8.65 -6.76
C GLN A 53 -0.90 9.12 -6.48
N ALA A 54 -0.72 10.01 -5.50
CA ALA A 54 0.61 10.47 -5.11
C ALA A 54 1.44 9.35 -4.48
N ILE A 55 0.84 8.52 -3.63
CA ILE A 55 1.49 7.36 -3.04
C ILE A 55 1.88 6.34 -4.13
N ALA A 56 0.97 6.00 -5.03
CA ALA A 56 1.23 5.07 -6.13
C ALA A 56 2.35 5.55 -7.06
N ARG A 57 2.38 6.87 -7.35
CA ARG A 57 3.47 7.46 -8.14
C ARG A 57 4.82 7.36 -7.44
N ILE A 58 4.87 7.61 -6.13
CA ILE A 58 6.11 7.47 -5.36
C ILE A 58 6.54 6.01 -5.29
N GLU A 59 5.59 5.08 -5.11
CA GLU A 59 5.87 3.65 -5.08
C GLU A 59 6.57 3.19 -6.36
N GLN A 60 6.05 3.58 -7.52
CA GLN A 60 6.67 3.28 -8.82
C GLN A 60 8.09 3.83 -8.92
N LEU A 61 8.34 5.04 -8.40
CA LEU A 61 9.68 5.64 -8.42
C LEU A 61 10.64 4.97 -7.44
N ILE A 62 10.15 4.44 -6.32
CA ILE A 62 10.95 3.60 -5.42
C ILE A 62 11.38 2.34 -6.17
N ASP A 63 10.44 1.69 -6.86
CA ASP A 63 10.73 0.48 -7.64
C ASP A 63 11.76 0.74 -8.75
N GLN A 64 11.62 1.87 -9.47
CA GLN A 64 12.62 2.29 -10.46
C GLN A 64 13.98 2.56 -9.85
N ALA A 65 14.05 3.25 -8.70
CA ALA A 65 15.30 3.57 -8.04
C ALA A 65 16.01 2.31 -7.51
N LEU A 66 15.27 1.38 -6.92
CA LEU A 66 15.82 0.09 -6.48
C LEU A 66 16.28 -0.77 -7.66
N ALA A 67 15.55 -0.75 -8.78
CA ALA A 67 15.98 -1.45 -10.00
C ALA A 67 17.27 -0.86 -10.61
N ALA A 68 17.45 0.46 -10.49
CA ALA A 68 18.67 1.14 -10.96
C ALA A 68 19.89 0.92 -10.02
N HIS A 69 19.64 0.58 -8.76
CA HIS A 69 20.66 0.40 -7.73
C HIS A 69 20.52 -0.98 -7.05
N PRO A 70 21.03 -2.05 -7.69
CA PRO A 70 20.87 -3.42 -7.19
C PRO A 70 21.55 -3.67 -5.83
N ASP A 71 22.48 -2.81 -5.42
CA ASP A 71 23.15 -2.88 -4.13
C ASP A 71 22.28 -2.34 -2.96
N TRP A 72 21.14 -1.71 -3.26
CA TRP A 72 20.22 -1.22 -2.24
C TRP A 72 19.31 -2.33 -1.76
N ASP A 73 19.11 -2.42 -0.44
CA ASP A 73 18.21 -3.40 0.16
C ASP A 73 16.75 -3.16 -0.31
N PRO A 74 16.11 -4.16 -0.97
CA PRO A 74 14.68 -4.08 -1.31
C PRO A 74 13.79 -3.87 -0.08
N GLY A 75 14.25 -4.25 1.11
CA GLY A 75 13.61 -4.00 2.40
C GLY A 75 13.36 -2.52 2.70
N LEU A 76 14.08 -1.59 2.06
CA LEU A 76 13.92 -0.13 2.22
C LEU A 76 12.59 0.41 1.68
N LYS A 77 11.94 -0.30 0.73
CA LYS A 77 10.70 0.17 0.08
C LYS A 77 9.61 0.47 1.11
N ARG A 78 9.33 -0.48 1.99
CA ARG A 78 8.22 -0.42 2.95
C ARG A 78 8.38 0.70 4.00
N PRO A 79 9.53 0.87 4.67
CA PRO A 79 9.71 1.97 5.63
C PRO A 79 9.65 3.34 4.96
N VAL A 80 10.26 3.52 3.78
CA VAL A 80 10.18 4.78 3.03
C VAL A 80 8.73 5.09 2.64
N LEU A 81 8.01 4.13 2.07
CA LEU A 81 6.62 4.33 1.65
C LEU A 81 5.71 4.67 2.84
N ASN A 82 5.88 4.00 3.99
CA ASN A 82 5.11 4.31 5.21
C ASN A 82 5.38 5.72 5.72
N ARG A 83 6.65 6.15 5.74
CA ARG A 83 7.05 7.49 6.20
C ARG A 83 6.48 8.57 5.27
N VAL A 84 6.56 8.34 3.95
CA VAL A 84 6.03 9.25 2.95
C VAL A 84 4.50 9.33 3.03
N ALA A 85 3.81 8.19 3.05
CA ALA A 85 2.35 8.15 3.18
C ALA A 85 1.87 8.88 4.45
N SER A 86 2.56 8.67 5.58
CA SER A 86 2.27 9.39 6.84
C SER A 86 2.51 10.91 6.72
N SER A 87 3.52 11.34 5.96
CA SER A 87 3.82 12.76 5.75
C SER A 87 2.82 13.43 4.79
N LEU A 88 2.35 12.70 3.77
CA LEU A 88 1.39 13.18 2.79
C LEU A 88 -0.04 13.24 3.34
N SER A 89 -0.42 12.30 4.21
CA SER A 89 -1.75 12.31 4.85
C SER A 89 -1.96 13.52 5.76
N GLN A 90 -0.89 14.13 6.26
CA GLN A 90 -0.94 15.30 7.13
C GLN A 90 -1.18 16.63 6.38
N SER A 91 -1.03 16.68 5.05
CA SER A 91 -1.17 17.94 4.32
C SER A 91 -1.60 17.73 2.86
N PRO A 92 -2.80 18.19 2.48
CA PRO A 92 -3.32 18.07 1.11
C PRO A 92 -2.43 18.69 0.03
N ASP A 93 -1.76 19.79 0.36
CA ASP A 93 -0.92 20.52 -0.59
C ASP A 93 0.35 19.75 -0.95
N ARG A 94 0.82 18.85 -0.07
CA ARG A 94 2.02 18.04 -0.30
C ARG A 94 1.80 17.02 -1.40
N TRP A 95 0.70 16.28 -1.37
CA TRP A 95 0.46 15.27 -2.41
C TRP A 95 0.10 15.92 -3.76
N ARG A 96 -0.55 17.10 -3.77
CA ARG A 96 -0.69 17.90 -5.01
C ARG A 96 0.67 18.32 -5.58
N ALA A 97 1.59 18.76 -4.72
CA ALA A 97 2.95 19.10 -5.14
C ALA A 97 3.70 17.89 -5.71
N ILE A 98 3.56 16.70 -5.10
CA ILE A 98 4.12 15.45 -5.64
C ILE A 98 3.59 15.20 -7.06
N LEU A 99 2.27 15.31 -7.26
CA LEU A 99 1.64 15.07 -8.55
C LEU A 99 2.04 16.11 -9.62
N ALA A 100 2.31 17.35 -9.22
CA ALA A 100 2.77 18.40 -10.14
C ALA A 100 4.28 18.36 -10.40
N THR A 101 5.08 17.67 -9.58
CA THR A 101 6.54 17.65 -9.71
C THR A 101 6.96 16.83 -10.94
N PRO A 102 7.91 17.30 -11.76
CA PRO A 102 8.48 16.50 -12.86
C PRO A 102 9.09 15.20 -12.36
N GLU A 103 8.93 14.13 -13.14
CA GLU A 103 9.36 12.78 -12.75
C GLU A 103 10.84 12.71 -12.37
N GLU A 104 11.74 13.28 -13.16
CA GLU A 104 13.18 13.30 -12.87
C GLU A 104 13.52 13.96 -11.53
N THR A 105 12.80 15.02 -11.17
CA THR A 105 13.00 15.72 -9.90
C THR A 105 12.47 14.89 -8.73
N LEU A 106 11.34 14.24 -8.93
CA LEU A 106 10.73 13.37 -7.93
C LEU A 106 11.57 12.10 -7.72
N LEU A 107 12.12 11.51 -8.78
CA LEU A 107 13.01 10.37 -8.72
C LEU A 107 14.26 10.68 -7.88
N LYS A 108 14.92 11.82 -8.12
CA LYS A 108 16.07 12.25 -7.30
C LYS A 108 15.72 12.39 -5.81
N ARG A 109 14.53 12.91 -5.50
CA ARG A 109 14.05 13.00 -4.11
C ARG A 109 13.79 11.63 -3.50
N VAL A 110 13.19 10.71 -4.25
CA VAL A 110 12.95 9.33 -3.81
C VAL A 110 14.25 8.60 -3.54
N SER A 111 15.23 8.72 -4.44
CA SER A 111 16.59 8.18 -4.23
C SER A 111 17.23 8.74 -2.96
N LEU A 112 17.09 10.04 -2.70
CA LEU A 112 17.60 10.63 -1.46
C LEU A 112 16.90 10.06 -0.21
N TRP A 113 15.58 9.85 -0.26
CA TRP A 113 14.87 9.22 0.86
C TRP A 113 15.32 7.79 1.12
N LEU A 114 15.56 7.00 0.07
CA LEU A 114 16.09 5.64 0.19
C LEU A 114 17.48 5.65 0.85
N VAL A 115 18.38 6.52 0.38
CA VAL A 115 19.72 6.68 0.98
C VAL A 115 19.64 7.10 2.45
N MET A 116 18.76 8.05 2.79
CA MET A 116 18.56 8.46 4.19
C MET A 116 18.00 7.35 5.07
N GLU A 117 17.12 6.49 4.53
CA GLU A 117 16.59 5.34 5.26
C GLU A 117 17.69 4.30 5.50
N THR A 118 18.56 4.05 4.52
CA THR A 118 19.74 3.19 4.70
C THR A 118 20.62 3.68 5.85
N PHE A 119 20.93 4.99 5.89
CA PHE A 119 21.69 5.57 7.00
C PHE A 119 20.96 5.46 8.35
N SER A 120 19.62 5.60 8.35
CA SER A 120 18.83 5.46 9.57
C SER A 120 18.84 4.04 10.12
N GLN A 121 18.80 3.03 9.25
CA GLN A 121 18.88 1.62 9.64
C GLN A 121 20.27 1.27 10.17
N ILE A 122 21.34 1.71 9.52
CA ILE A 122 22.71 1.51 10.00
C ILE A 122 22.90 2.12 11.38
N ALA A 123 22.42 3.35 11.60
CA ALA A 123 22.51 4.02 12.89
C ALA A 123 21.68 3.31 13.98
N ALA A 124 20.54 2.71 13.62
CA ALA A 124 19.72 1.94 14.56
C ALA A 124 20.43 0.63 14.97
N GLU A 125 21.05 -0.07 14.03
CA GLU A 125 21.81 -1.30 14.28
C GLU A 125 23.04 -1.05 15.15
N GLU A 126 23.75 0.06 14.93
CA GLU A 126 24.89 0.47 15.76
C GLU A 126 24.43 0.76 17.20
N SER A 127 23.32 1.51 17.36
CA SER A 127 22.75 1.79 18.69
C SER A 127 22.26 0.54 19.42
N ASP A 128 21.68 -0.43 18.71
CA ASP A 128 21.19 -1.67 19.31
C ASP A 128 22.35 -2.60 19.70
N THR A 129 23.43 -2.59 18.93
CA THR A 129 24.68 -3.30 19.26
C THR A 129 25.32 -2.70 20.52
N GLU A 130 25.46 -1.37 20.60
CA GLU A 130 25.96 -0.69 21.79
C GLU A 130 25.11 -0.97 23.04
N LYS A 131 23.78 -0.97 22.89
CA LYS A 131 22.88 -1.34 23.99
C LYS A 131 23.05 -2.80 24.42
N ALA A 132 23.18 -3.72 23.47
CA ALA A 132 23.38 -5.14 23.77
C ALA A 132 24.71 -5.38 24.50
N GLU A 133 25.78 -4.68 24.11
CA GLU A 133 27.07 -4.72 24.81
C GLU A 133 26.96 -4.15 26.22
N LEU A 134 26.29 -3.00 26.41
CA LEU A 134 26.07 -2.42 27.73
C LEU A 134 25.26 -3.35 28.65
N VAL A 135 24.24 -4.02 28.12
CA VAL A 135 23.46 -5.02 28.88
C VAL A 135 24.32 -6.22 29.26
N ALA A 136 25.14 -6.74 28.34
CA ALA A 136 26.04 -7.86 28.63
C ALA A 136 27.05 -7.54 29.74
N ILE A 137 27.60 -6.32 29.75
CA ILE A 137 28.52 -5.83 30.79
C ILE A 137 27.81 -5.71 32.15
N ILE A 138 26.57 -5.19 32.17
CA ILE A 138 25.78 -5.05 33.41
C ILE A 138 25.37 -6.42 33.97
N GLU A 139 25.06 -7.39 33.10
CA GLU A 139 24.68 -8.75 33.48
C GLU A 139 25.88 -9.65 33.84
N GLY A 140 27.12 -9.13 33.73
CA GLY A 140 28.32 -9.82 34.19
C GLY A 140 28.75 -11.01 33.32
N LYS A 141 28.57 -10.89 31.99
CA LYS A 141 29.23 -11.77 31.01
C LYS A 141 30.50 -11.16 30.46
#